data_AF-A0A496YXQ5-F1
#
_entry.id   AF-A0A496YXQ5-F1
#
_cell.length_a   1.000
_cell.length_b   1.000
_cell.length_c   1.000
_cell.angle_alpha   90.00
_cell.angle_beta   90.00
_cell.angle_gamma   90.00
#
_symmetry.space_group_name_H-M   'P 1'
#
loop_
_entity.id
_entity.type
_entity.pdbx_description
1 polymer ?
#
loop_
_entity_poly.entity_id
_entity_poly.type
_entity_poly.pdbx_seq_one_letter_code
_entity_poly.pdbx_strand_id
1 'polypeptide(L)'
;MRSSTSKLSHQVTRSPGHQRIKLVSWCLGVLALLSIFFSITGMARRPRPKVYIRKYKGSRYRLFVNSKPYIIKGVCYNPVPIGQNHEYDVFSDPNKPWLVDGKLMQEMGINTVRFYEISDNPQQVRQVIRDLYQLYGIRSILGHWLGFWEYPCPRYGDRDFQEKVKQEVLNMVNLYKDEEGVLFWLLGNENNYSFSGQVNPWTNDEIENEPDPAKRRVMRAKIY
;
A
#
# COMPACT_ATOMS: atom_id res chain seq x y z
N MET A 1 77.89 -66.31 18.47
CA MET A 1 77.15 -65.14 19.00
C MET A 1 77.67 -63.88 18.33
N ARG A 2 76.91 -63.30 17.40
CA ARG A 2 77.22 -62.00 16.78
C ARG A 2 75.92 -61.20 16.61
N SER A 3 75.83 -60.15 17.42
CA SER A 3 75.33 -58.79 17.19
C SER A 3 74.19 -58.58 16.17
N SER A 4 73.02 -58.19 16.69
CA SER A 4 71.90 -57.60 15.95
C SER A 4 72.09 -56.08 15.86
N THR A 5 71.98 -55.52 14.66
CA THR A 5 71.99 -54.07 14.39
C THR A 5 70.55 -53.56 14.28
N SER A 6 70.13 -52.68 15.19
CA SER A 6 68.84 -52.00 15.09
C SER A 6 68.92 -50.77 14.20
N LYS A 7 68.12 -50.73 13.14
CA LYS A 7 67.89 -49.52 12.31
C LYS A 7 67.03 -48.52 13.08
N LEU A 8 67.55 -47.31 13.28
CA LEU A 8 66.80 -46.15 13.77
C LEU A 8 65.90 -45.59 12.65
N SER A 9 64.58 -45.60 12.86
CA SER A 9 63.63 -44.88 12.02
C SER A 9 63.55 -43.42 12.47
N HIS A 10 63.94 -42.47 11.60
CA HIS A 10 63.67 -41.05 11.81
C HIS A 10 62.16 -40.79 11.65
N GLN A 11 61.43 -40.64 12.76
CA GLN A 11 60.12 -40.00 12.75
C GLN A 11 60.33 -38.48 12.62
N VAL A 12 59.95 -37.94 11.46
CA VAL A 12 59.84 -36.49 11.26
C VAL A 12 58.64 -36.00 12.08
N THR A 13 58.92 -35.44 13.26
CA THR A 13 57.92 -34.77 14.08
C THR A 13 57.47 -33.50 13.37
N ARG A 14 56.24 -33.51 12.83
CA ARG A 14 55.61 -32.30 12.28
C ARG A 14 55.49 -31.29 13.42
N SER A 15 56.19 -30.16 13.31
CA SER A 15 56.18 -29.16 14.38
C SER A 15 54.75 -28.59 14.57
N PRO A 16 54.33 -28.31 15.82
CA PRO A 16 53.00 -27.75 16.12
C PRO A 16 52.68 -26.48 15.33
N GLY A 17 53.70 -25.69 14.97
CA GLY A 17 53.56 -24.47 14.18
C GLY A 17 53.04 -24.73 12.76
N HIS A 18 53.44 -25.83 12.11
CA HIS A 18 53.05 -26.14 10.74
C HIS A 18 51.57 -26.58 10.64
N GLN A 19 51.04 -27.25 11.67
CA GLN A 19 49.62 -27.58 11.75
C GLN A 19 48.76 -26.35 12.06
N ARG A 20 49.25 -25.44 12.92
CA ARG A 20 48.57 -24.16 13.20
C ARG A 20 48.46 -23.28 11.96
N ILE A 21 49.50 -23.17 11.13
CA ILE A 21 49.48 -22.37 9.89
C ILE A 21 48.47 -22.94 8.88
N LYS A 22 48.39 -24.27 8.74
CA LYS A 22 47.39 -24.92 7.87
C LYS A 22 45.95 -24.69 8.36
N LEU A 23 45.74 -24.75 9.68
CA LEU A 23 44.43 -24.51 10.29
C LEU A 23 43.99 -23.05 10.08
N VAL A 24 44.88 -22.09 10.29
CA VAL A 24 44.62 -20.65 10.06
C VAL A 24 44.32 -20.37 8.59
N SER A 25 45.09 -20.98 7.66
CA SER A 25 44.85 -20.83 6.23
C SER A 25 43.51 -21.41 5.78
N TRP A 26 43.09 -22.53 6.38
CA TRP A 26 41.79 -23.15 6.11
C TRP A 26 40.64 -22.31 6.66
N CYS A 27 40.76 -21.79 7.88
CA CYS A 27 39.79 -20.85 8.48
C CYS A 27 39.64 -19.56 7.66
N LEU A 28 40.74 -19.00 7.17
CA LEU A 28 40.72 -17.81 6.30
C LEU A 28 40.04 -18.10 4.95
N GLY A 29 40.29 -19.29 4.37
CA GLY A 29 39.61 -19.74 3.14
C GLY A 29 38.10 -19.92 3.32
N VAL A 30 37.67 -20.50 4.45
CA VAL A 30 36.25 -20.66 4.80
C VAL A 30 35.59 -19.30 5.04
N LEU A 31 36.25 -18.38 5.75
CA LEU A 31 35.76 -17.02 5.97
C LEU A 31 35.63 -16.24 4.66
N ALA A 32 36.60 -16.38 3.75
CA ALA A 32 36.53 -15.76 2.42
C ALA A 32 35.37 -16.31 1.58
N LEU A 33 35.15 -17.63 1.59
CA LEU A 33 34.02 -18.27 0.90
C LEU A 33 32.66 -17.85 1.49
N LEU A 34 32.55 -17.77 2.81
CA LEU A 34 31.34 -17.27 3.49
C LEU A 34 31.07 -15.80 3.16
N SER A 35 32.12 -14.98 3.06
CA SER A 35 32.02 -13.56 2.69
C SER A 35 31.58 -13.37 1.24
N ILE A 36 32.09 -14.19 0.33
CA ILE A 36 31.66 -14.22 -1.08
C ILE A 36 30.19 -14.67 -1.18
N PHE A 37 29.79 -15.71 -0.43
CA PHE A 37 28.41 -16.18 -0.39
C PHE A 37 27.44 -15.12 0.16
N PHE A 38 27.84 -14.37 1.20
CA PHE A 38 27.06 -13.24 1.73
C PHE A 38 26.98 -12.06 0.76
N SER A 39 28.04 -11.81 -0.02
CA SER A 39 28.08 -10.74 -1.02
C SER A 39 27.18 -11.04 -2.23
N ILE A 40 27.10 -12.31 -2.65
CA ILE A 40 26.24 -12.75 -3.76
C ILE A 40 24.77 -12.77 -3.35
N THR A 41 24.45 -13.15 -2.10
CA THR A 41 23.07 -13.14 -1.57
C THR A 41 22.59 -11.73 -1.21
N GLY A 42 23.48 -10.82 -0.80
CA GLY A 42 23.18 -9.42 -0.52
C GLY A 42 22.80 -8.57 -1.74
N MET A 43 23.03 -9.07 -2.96
CA MET A 43 22.60 -8.44 -4.21
C MET A 43 21.21 -8.91 -4.71
N ALA A 44 20.48 -9.71 -3.92
CA ALA A 44 19.10 -10.02 -4.25
C ALA A 44 18.28 -8.72 -4.28
N ARG A 45 17.80 -8.34 -5.48
CA ARG A 45 16.90 -7.20 -5.64
C ARG A 45 15.73 -7.37 -4.68
N ARG A 46 15.43 -6.34 -3.88
CA ARG A 46 14.24 -6.35 -3.02
C ARG A 46 13.03 -6.79 -3.86
N PRO A 47 12.26 -7.79 -3.40
CA PRO A 47 11.07 -8.22 -4.12
C PRO A 47 10.17 -6.99 -4.29
N ARG A 48 9.60 -6.84 -5.49
CA ARG A 48 8.71 -5.71 -5.75
C ARG A 48 7.47 -5.83 -4.85
N PRO A 49 6.87 -4.70 -4.44
CA PRO A 49 5.59 -4.72 -3.77
C PRO A 49 4.55 -5.50 -4.59
N LYS A 50 3.54 -6.04 -3.92
CA LYS A 50 2.48 -6.83 -4.56
C LYS A 50 1.75 -6.05 -5.65
N VAL A 51 1.46 -4.78 -5.37
CA VAL A 51 0.87 -3.81 -6.28
C VAL A 51 1.87 -2.67 -6.50
N TYR A 52 2.17 -2.34 -7.75
CA TYR A 52 3.11 -1.24 -8.05
C TYR A 52 2.89 -0.68 -9.45
N ILE A 53 3.30 0.58 -9.64
CA ILE A 53 3.31 1.24 -10.95
C ILE A 53 4.74 1.19 -11.51
N ARG A 54 4.88 0.75 -12.76
CA ARG A 54 6.12 0.85 -13.52
C ARG A 54 6.05 2.04 -14.48
N LYS A 55 7.02 2.95 -14.37
CA LYS A 55 7.24 4.03 -15.34
C LYS A 55 8.10 3.53 -16.50
N TYR A 56 7.72 3.89 -17.73
CA TYR A 56 8.46 3.66 -18.96
C TYR A 56 8.92 4.98 -19.57
N LYS A 57 9.76 4.92 -20.63
CA LYS A 57 10.15 6.10 -21.41
C LYS A 57 8.90 6.82 -21.97
N GLY A 58 8.95 8.15 -21.96
CA GLY A 58 7.89 9.02 -22.49
C GLY A 58 6.64 9.11 -21.61
N SER A 59 6.81 9.22 -20.28
CA SER A 59 5.70 9.40 -19.33
C SER A 59 4.60 8.33 -19.39
N ARG A 60 4.94 7.12 -19.83
CA ARG A 60 4.02 5.98 -19.85
C ARG A 60 4.09 5.21 -18.55
N TYR A 61 2.95 4.79 -18.04
CA TYR A 61 2.84 4.06 -16.79
C TYR A 61 2.06 2.75 -17.00
N ARG A 62 2.36 1.73 -16.21
CA ARG A 62 1.59 0.50 -16.17
C ARG A 62 1.48 0.00 -14.75
N LEU A 63 0.25 -0.32 -14.35
CA LEU A 63 -0.04 -0.97 -13.08
C LEU A 63 0.30 -2.46 -13.16
N PHE A 64 0.94 -2.96 -12.11
CA PHE A 64 1.26 -4.37 -11.94
C PHE A 64 0.67 -4.86 -10.62
N VAL A 65 0.14 -6.08 -10.67
CA VAL A 65 -0.34 -6.83 -9.51
C VAL A 65 0.26 -8.23 -9.60
N ASN A 66 0.92 -8.70 -8.53
CA ASN A 66 1.62 -9.99 -8.51
C ASN A 66 2.57 -10.15 -9.71
N SER A 67 3.30 -9.09 -10.06
CA SER A 67 4.22 -9.03 -11.20
C SER A 67 3.59 -9.24 -12.59
N LYS A 68 2.26 -9.21 -12.70
CA LYS A 68 1.54 -9.23 -13.99
C LYS A 68 0.96 -7.85 -14.31
N PRO A 69 0.98 -7.40 -15.58
CA PRO A 69 0.21 -6.23 -15.99
C PRO A 69 -1.24 -6.35 -15.54
N TYR A 70 -1.77 -5.28 -14.93
CA TYR A 70 -3.13 -5.26 -14.42
C TYR A 70 -3.93 -4.17 -15.14
N ILE A 71 -4.99 -4.58 -15.83
CA ILE A 71 -5.97 -3.68 -16.43
C ILE A 71 -7.17 -3.63 -15.49
N ILE A 72 -7.52 -2.45 -15.02
CA ILE A 72 -8.68 -2.23 -14.16
C ILE A 72 -9.94 -2.31 -15.01
N LYS A 73 -10.81 -3.27 -14.69
CA LYS A 73 -12.19 -3.35 -15.16
C LYS A 73 -13.06 -3.01 -13.95
N GLY A 74 -13.27 -1.71 -13.76
CA GLY A 74 -13.75 -1.15 -12.51
C GLY A 74 -15.21 -0.71 -12.55
N VAL A 75 -15.88 -0.79 -11.39
CA VAL A 75 -17.16 -0.10 -11.14
C VAL A 75 -17.08 0.69 -9.83
N CYS A 76 -17.78 1.80 -9.73
CA CYS A 76 -18.04 2.44 -8.44
C CYS A 76 -19.12 1.63 -7.71
N TYR A 77 -18.89 1.27 -6.45
CA TYR A 77 -19.75 0.35 -5.71
C TYR A 77 -20.09 0.91 -4.33
N ASN A 78 -21.24 1.59 -4.25
CA ASN A 78 -21.87 2.06 -3.03
C ASN A 78 -23.39 1.96 -3.25
N PRO A 79 -23.97 0.75 -3.34
CA PRO A 79 -25.40 0.58 -3.60
C PRO A 79 -26.22 1.14 -2.44
N VAL A 80 -27.31 1.82 -2.77
CA VAL A 80 -28.23 2.42 -1.81
C VAL A 80 -29.60 1.78 -2.01
N PRO A 81 -30.17 1.12 -0.98
CA PRO A 81 -31.51 0.54 -1.06
C PRO A 81 -32.60 1.59 -1.32
N ILE A 82 -33.73 1.14 -1.86
CA ILE A 82 -34.90 2.00 -2.05
C ILE A 82 -35.33 2.58 -0.70
N GLY A 83 -35.49 3.91 -0.65
CA GLY A 83 -35.87 4.64 0.57
C GLY A 83 -34.69 5.07 1.45
N GLN A 84 -33.46 4.70 1.09
CA GLN A 84 -32.22 5.18 1.75
C GLN A 84 -31.59 6.32 0.95
N ASN A 85 -30.56 6.94 1.52
CA ASN A 85 -29.80 8.04 0.93
C ASN A 85 -28.30 7.71 0.86
N HIS A 86 -27.47 8.72 0.57
CA HIS A 86 -26.02 8.59 0.45
C HIS A 86 -25.29 8.22 1.76
N GLU A 87 -25.94 8.34 2.92
CA GLU A 87 -25.41 8.00 4.25
C GLU A 87 -25.52 6.49 4.54
N TYR A 88 -26.09 5.71 3.61
CA TYR A 88 -26.27 4.28 3.78
C TYR A 88 -24.93 3.53 3.87
N ASP A 89 -24.68 2.91 5.02
CA ASP A 89 -23.50 2.07 5.24
C ASP A 89 -23.71 0.64 4.72
N VAL A 90 -23.35 0.43 3.45
CA VAL A 90 -23.38 -0.90 2.81
C VAL A 90 -22.54 -1.94 3.54
N PHE A 91 -21.49 -1.57 4.27
CA PHE A 91 -20.62 -2.54 4.95
C PHE A 91 -21.29 -3.16 6.18
N SER A 92 -22.25 -2.44 6.76
CA SER A 92 -23.04 -2.87 7.90
C SER A 92 -24.32 -3.61 7.54
N ASP A 93 -24.65 -3.70 6.25
CA ASP A 93 -25.89 -4.30 5.77
C ASP A 93 -25.97 -5.80 6.14
N PRO A 94 -26.97 -6.22 6.95
CA PRO A 94 -27.11 -7.61 7.36
C PRO A 94 -27.38 -8.57 6.19
N ASN A 95 -27.90 -8.07 5.07
CA ASN A 95 -28.16 -8.86 3.86
C ASN A 95 -26.90 -9.09 3.02
N LYS A 96 -25.80 -8.38 3.32
CA LYS A 96 -24.51 -8.50 2.64
C LYS A 96 -24.62 -8.45 1.10
N PRO A 97 -25.16 -7.35 0.53
CA PRO A 97 -25.46 -7.26 -0.91
C PRO A 97 -24.23 -7.52 -1.79
N TRP A 98 -23.03 -7.22 -1.30
CA TRP A 98 -21.76 -7.49 -2.00
C TRP A 98 -21.50 -8.97 -2.32
N LEU A 99 -22.16 -9.91 -1.64
CA LEU A 99 -22.09 -11.33 -1.97
C LEU A 99 -22.89 -11.66 -3.23
N VAL A 100 -24.05 -11.02 -3.41
CA VAL A 100 -24.87 -11.20 -4.62
C VAL A 100 -24.25 -10.40 -5.78
N ASP A 101 -23.99 -9.11 -5.53
CA ASP A 101 -23.43 -8.21 -6.54
C ASP A 101 -22.03 -8.65 -6.97
N GLY A 102 -21.20 -9.14 -6.04
CA GLY A 102 -19.88 -9.67 -6.32
C GLY A 102 -19.89 -10.80 -7.34
N LYS A 103 -20.90 -11.68 -7.28
CA LYS A 103 -21.07 -12.75 -8.26
C LYS A 103 -21.43 -12.20 -9.64
N LEU A 104 -22.38 -11.27 -9.72
CA LEU A 104 -22.79 -10.62 -10.97
C LEU A 104 -21.62 -9.83 -11.60
N MET A 105 -20.88 -9.09 -10.78
CA MET A 105 -19.67 -8.37 -11.19
C MET A 105 -18.61 -9.34 -11.76
N GLN A 106 -18.39 -10.48 -11.11
CA GLN A 106 -17.48 -11.51 -11.61
C GLN A 106 -17.91 -12.03 -12.99
N GLU A 107 -19.20 -12.35 -13.16
CA GLU A 107 -19.75 -12.84 -14.43
C GLU A 107 -19.62 -11.82 -15.56
N MET A 108 -19.76 -10.53 -15.23
CA MET A 108 -19.51 -9.42 -16.16
C MET A 108 -18.02 -9.17 -16.44
N GLY A 109 -17.12 -9.84 -15.71
CA GLY A 109 -15.67 -9.73 -15.87
C GLY A 109 -15.05 -8.51 -15.17
N ILE A 110 -15.75 -7.91 -14.21
CA ILE A 110 -15.22 -6.87 -13.31
C ILE A 110 -14.16 -7.49 -12.41
N ASN A 111 -13.10 -6.73 -12.14
CA ASN A 111 -11.99 -7.17 -11.29
C ASN A 111 -11.64 -6.18 -10.18
N THR A 112 -12.28 -5.01 -10.16
CA THR A 112 -12.02 -3.94 -9.19
C THR A 112 -13.30 -3.20 -8.87
N VAL A 113 -13.50 -2.82 -7.61
CA VAL A 113 -14.52 -1.87 -7.19
C VAL A 113 -13.88 -0.65 -6.55
N ARG A 114 -14.53 0.50 -6.69
CA ARG A 114 -14.23 1.72 -5.94
C ARG A 114 -15.32 1.97 -4.91
N PHE A 115 -14.93 2.10 -3.66
CA PHE A 115 -15.76 2.68 -2.61
C PHE A 115 -15.42 4.16 -2.49
N TYR A 116 -16.42 5.05 -2.50
CA TYR A 116 -16.20 6.48 -2.24
C TYR A 116 -15.81 6.74 -0.78
N GLU A 117 -16.42 5.96 0.11
CA GLU A 117 -16.29 6.01 1.56
C GLU A 117 -16.42 4.58 2.10
N ILE A 118 -15.87 4.37 3.29
CA ILE A 118 -15.86 3.11 4.00
C ILE A 118 -16.48 3.31 5.39
N SER A 119 -17.06 2.26 5.95
CA SER A 119 -17.60 2.27 7.31
C SER A 119 -16.53 2.58 8.36
N ASP A 120 -16.96 3.19 9.46
CA ASP A 120 -16.15 3.39 10.67
C ASP A 120 -15.75 2.08 11.35
N ASN A 121 -16.46 0.97 11.08
CA ASN A 121 -16.17 -0.34 11.67
C ASN A 121 -15.12 -1.10 10.85
N PRO A 122 -13.86 -1.23 11.32
CA PRO A 122 -12.81 -1.83 10.50
C PRO A 122 -13.01 -3.31 10.22
N GLN A 123 -13.68 -4.04 11.10
CA GLN A 123 -13.96 -5.47 10.92
C GLN A 123 -14.92 -5.69 9.75
N GLN A 124 -15.95 -4.84 9.64
CA GLN A 124 -16.90 -4.90 8.52
C GLN A 124 -16.23 -4.55 7.19
N VAL A 125 -15.41 -3.50 7.17
CA VAL A 125 -14.64 -3.12 5.97
C VAL A 125 -13.71 -4.25 5.52
N ARG A 126 -12.96 -4.87 6.45
CA ARG A 126 -12.13 -6.04 6.13
C ARG A 126 -12.94 -7.19 5.57
N GLN A 127 -14.11 -7.46 6.14
CA GLN A 127 -14.98 -8.54 5.69
C GLN A 127 -15.40 -8.34 4.24
N VAL A 128 -15.89 -7.15 3.88
CA VAL A 128 -16.29 -6.83 2.50
C VAL A 128 -15.11 -6.95 1.53
N ILE A 129 -13.93 -6.41 1.89
CA ILE A 129 -12.71 -6.53 1.06
C ILE A 129 -12.34 -8.00 0.84
N ARG A 130 -12.38 -8.82 1.90
CA ARG A 130 -12.03 -10.23 1.84
C ARG A 130 -13.04 -11.04 1.04
N ASP A 131 -14.34 -10.79 1.23
CA ASP A 131 -15.40 -11.48 0.49
C ASP A 131 -15.27 -11.20 -1.01
N LEU A 132 -15.18 -9.92 -1.40
CA LEU A 132 -15.01 -9.52 -2.79
C LEU A 132 -13.76 -10.14 -3.42
N TYR A 133 -12.66 -10.16 -2.67
CA TYR A 133 -11.38 -10.63 -3.18
C TYR A 133 -11.28 -12.15 -3.24
N GLN A 134 -11.63 -12.86 -2.16
CA GLN A 134 -11.44 -14.30 -2.04
C GLN A 134 -12.50 -15.07 -2.84
N LEU A 135 -13.75 -14.61 -2.86
CA LEU A 135 -14.83 -15.29 -3.57
C LEU A 135 -14.83 -14.95 -5.06
N TYR A 136 -14.52 -13.69 -5.40
CA TYR A 136 -14.73 -13.18 -6.76
C TYR A 136 -13.46 -12.71 -7.48
N GLY A 137 -12.33 -12.60 -6.77
CA GLY A 137 -11.09 -12.04 -7.34
C GLY A 137 -11.16 -10.53 -7.56
N ILE A 138 -12.15 -9.85 -6.97
CA ILE A 138 -12.41 -8.43 -7.12
C ILE A 138 -11.61 -7.67 -6.07
N ARG A 139 -10.79 -6.71 -6.50
CA ARG A 139 -10.02 -5.84 -5.61
C ARG A 139 -10.78 -4.57 -5.24
N SER A 140 -10.42 -3.97 -4.12
CA SER A 140 -11.06 -2.77 -3.62
C SER A 140 -10.11 -1.57 -3.69
N ILE A 141 -10.62 -0.47 -4.24
CA ILE A 141 -10.05 0.87 -4.10
C ILE A 141 -10.82 1.53 -2.96
N LEU A 142 -10.12 1.94 -1.90
CA LEU A 142 -10.74 2.59 -0.75
C LEU A 142 -10.61 4.09 -0.88
N GLY A 143 -11.76 4.76 -0.92
CA GLY A 143 -11.88 6.21 -1.03
C GLY A 143 -11.90 6.91 0.32
N HIS A 144 -11.50 8.18 0.30
CA HIS A 144 -11.64 9.10 1.43
C HIS A 144 -12.04 10.48 0.89
N TRP A 145 -13.10 11.09 1.41
CA TRP A 145 -13.60 12.36 0.91
C TRP A 145 -12.70 13.57 1.20
N LEU A 146 -11.70 13.42 2.07
CA LEU A 146 -10.85 14.53 2.53
C LEU A 146 -11.71 15.65 3.15
N GLY A 147 -12.69 15.27 3.97
CA GLY A 147 -13.62 16.19 4.63
C GLY A 147 -14.55 16.97 3.69
N PHE A 148 -14.65 16.59 2.40
CA PHE A 148 -15.43 17.36 1.42
C PHE A 148 -16.90 17.56 1.78
N TRP A 149 -17.50 16.66 2.57
CA TRP A 149 -18.91 16.73 2.99
C TRP A 149 -19.09 17.16 4.45
N GLU A 150 -18.01 17.55 5.14
CA GLU A 150 -18.09 17.96 6.54
C GLU A 150 -18.76 19.32 6.73
N TYR A 151 -19.39 19.47 7.90
CA TYR A 151 -19.99 20.71 8.36
C TYR A 151 -19.44 21.10 9.76
N PRO A 152 -18.99 22.35 9.98
CA PRO A 152 -18.86 23.43 9.00
C PRO A 152 -17.92 23.07 7.85
N CYS A 153 -18.11 23.73 6.70
CA CYS A 153 -17.50 23.39 5.42
C CYS A 153 -15.98 23.12 5.50
N PRO A 154 -15.40 22.31 4.59
CA PRO A 154 -13.99 21.98 4.62
C PRO A 154 -13.11 23.24 4.63
N ARG A 155 -12.05 23.23 5.44
CA ARG A 155 -11.12 24.35 5.58
C ARG A 155 -9.72 23.98 5.12
N TYR A 156 -9.57 23.72 3.82
CA TYR A 156 -8.30 23.23 3.26
C TYR A 156 -7.10 24.17 3.48
N GLY A 157 -7.33 25.46 3.75
CA GLY A 157 -6.27 26.42 4.11
C GLY A 157 -5.83 26.37 5.58
N ASP A 158 -6.60 25.74 6.46
CA ASP A 158 -6.36 25.74 7.91
C ASP A 158 -5.48 24.54 8.29
N ARG A 159 -4.40 24.79 9.06
CA ARG A 159 -3.43 23.75 9.44
C ARG A 159 -4.06 22.63 10.27
N ASP A 160 -4.97 22.96 11.18
CA ASP A 160 -5.62 21.97 12.03
C ASP A 160 -6.52 21.04 11.22
N PHE A 161 -7.20 21.57 10.20
CA PHE A 161 -8.01 20.78 9.28
C PHE A 161 -7.12 19.88 8.40
N GLN A 162 -6.01 20.40 7.89
CA GLN A 162 -5.03 19.61 7.12
C GLN A 162 -4.47 18.45 7.94
N GLU A 163 -4.08 18.68 9.20
CA GLU A 163 -3.53 17.63 10.06
C GLU A 163 -4.58 16.58 10.42
N LYS A 164 -5.83 17.00 10.68
CA LYS A 164 -6.95 16.09 10.90
C LYS A 164 -7.17 15.15 9.70
N VAL A 165 -7.34 15.71 8.49
CA VAL A 165 -7.57 14.92 7.27
C VAL A 165 -6.38 13.99 6.97
N LYS A 166 -5.15 14.47 7.20
CA LYS A 166 -3.95 13.65 7.07
C LYS A 166 -3.97 12.48 8.04
N GLN A 167 -4.37 12.70 9.30
CA GLN A 167 -4.46 11.63 10.29
C GLN A 167 -5.53 10.60 9.93
N GLU A 168 -6.69 11.03 9.43
CA GLU A 168 -7.75 10.14 8.94
C GLU A 168 -7.26 9.24 7.79
N VAL A 169 -6.57 9.83 6.80
CA VAL A 169 -5.98 9.07 5.69
C VAL A 169 -4.92 8.09 6.18
N LEU A 170 -4.02 8.51 7.08
CA LEU A 170 -3.02 7.63 7.66
C LEU A 170 -3.65 6.48 8.45
N ASN A 171 -4.74 6.75 9.17
CA ASN A 171 -5.49 5.73 9.90
C ASN A 171 -6.10 4.71 8.94
N MET A 172 -6.78 5.16 7.87
CA MET A 172 -7.29 4.27 6.81
C MET A 172 -6.18 3.40 6.23
N VAL A 173 -5.05 3.99 5.85
CA VAL A 173 -3.91 3.24 5.28
C VAL A 173 -3.40 2.21 6.27
N ASN A 174 -3.18 2.59 7.53
CA ASN A 174 -2.66 1.68 8.56
C ASN A 174 -3.63 0.54 8.87
N LEU A 175 -4.93 0.79 8.81
CA LEU A 175 -5.93 -0.25 9.03
C LEU A 175 -5.94 -1.29 7.92
N TYR A 176 -5.84 -0.88 6.63
CA TYR A 176 -6.16 -1.79 5.52
C TYR A 176 -4.99 -2.12 4.58
N LYS A 177 -3.79 -1.54 4.76
CA LYS A 177 -2.63 -1.78 3.86
C LYS A 177 -2.22 -3.24 3.72
N ASP A 178 -2.51 -4.06 4.72
CA ASP A 178 -2.16 -5.47 4.76
C ASP A 178 -3.30 -6.38 4.26
N GLU A 179 -4.47 -5.82 3.91
CA GLU A 179 -5.58 -6.57 3.33
C GLU A 179 -5.30 -6.91 1.86
N GLU A 180 -5.34 -8.20 1.53
CA GLU A 180 -4.91 -8.70 0.23
C GLU A 180 -5.70 -8.14 -0.97
N GLY A 181 -6.97 -7.81 -0.72
CA GLY A 181 -7.89 -7.28 -1.70
C GLY A 181 -7.70 -5.79 -2.01
N VAL A 182 -6.91 -5.04 -1.24
CA VAL A 182 -6.71 -3.61 -1.49
C VAL A 182 -5.81 -3.38 -2.70
N LEU A 183 -6.25 -2.54 -3.64
CA LEU A 183 -5.48 -2.17 -4.84
C LEU A 183 -4.70 -0.86 -4.65
N PHE A 184 -5.39 0.22 -4.31
CA PHE A 184 -4.80 1.52 -3.93
C PHE A 184 -5.82 2.38 -3.20
N TRP A 185 -5.33 3.50 -2.65
CA TRP A 185 -6.11 4.52 -1.95
C TRP A 185 -6.52 5.60 -2.94
N LEU A 186 -7.76 6.07 -2.82
CA LEU A 186 -8.24 7.20 -3.61
C LEU A 186 -8.56 8.37 -2.68
N LEU A 187 -7.79 9.44 -2.81
CA LEU A 187 -7.90 10.62 -1.97
C LEU A 187 -8.75 11.66 -2.69
N GLY A 188 -9.95 11.86 -2.19
CA GLY A 188 -10.91 12.82 -2.71
C GLY A 188 -11.78 12.29 -3.85
N ASN A 189 -12.77 13.12 -4.17
CA ASN A 189 -13.58 13.04 -5.35
C ASN A 189 -14.06 14.46 -5.67
N GLU A 190 -13.53 15.03 -6.74
CA GLU A 190 -13.96 16.34 -7.25
C GLU A 190 -13.92 17.45 -6.19
N ASN A 191 -13.04 17.32 -5.20
CA ASN A 191 -12.87 18.28 -4.12
C ASN A 191 -12.59 19.69 -4.65
N ASN A 192 -12.01 19.80 -5.84
CA ASN A 192 -11.76 21.06 -6.52
C ASN A 192 -13.06 21.85 -6.81
N TYR A 193 -14.23 21.23 -6.99
CA TYR A 193 -15.45 22.02 -7.24
C TYR A 193 -15.80 22.99 -6.10
N SER A 194 -15.33 22.72 -4.88
CA SER A 194 -15.54 23.62 -3.74
C SER A 194 -14.98 25.02 -3.94
N PHE A 195 -13.97 25.23 -4.81
CA PHE A 195 -13.44 26.59 -5.04
C PHE A 195 -14.47 27.50 -5.72
N SER A 196 -15.35 26.92 -6.55
CA SER A 196 -16.39 27.67 -7.28
C SER A 196 -17.43 28.29 -6.34
N GLY A 197 -17.57 27.71 -5.14
CA GLY A 197 -18.55 28.05 -4.13
C GLY A 197 -19.97 27.55 -4.40
N GLN A 198 -20.17 26.72 -5.43
CA GLN A 198 -21.49 26.17 -5.76
C GLN A 198 -21.83 24.89 -4.99
N VAL A 199 -20.81 24.10 -4.64
CA VAL A 199 -20.93 22.84 -3.90
C VAL A 199 -19.96 22.88 -2.74
N ASN A 200 -20.47 22.69 -1.52
CA ASN A 200 -19.77 22.78 -0.24
C ASN A 200 -18.51 23.70 -0.25
N PRO A 201 -18.70 25.03 -0.28
CA PRO A 201 -17.60 25.99 -0.44
C PRO A 201 -16.56 25.80 0.65
N TRP A 202 -15.30 25.65 0.27
CA TRP A 202 -14.22 25.64 1.25
C TRP A 202 -13.78 27.07 1.56
N THR A 203 -13.28 27.33 2.77
CA THR A 203 -12.89 28.69 3.17
C THR A 203 -11.75 28.71 4.20
N ASN A 204 -11.31 29.93 4.55
CA ASN A 204 -10.47 30.26 5.69
C ASN A 204 -10.78 31.70 6.15
N ASP A 205 -10.19 32.14 7.25
CA ASP A 205 -10.48 33.47 7.81
C ASP A 205 -10.13 34.61 6.83
N GLU A 206 -9.10 34.46 6.01
CA GLU A 206 -8.72 35.47 5.00
C GLU A 206 -9.81 35.61 3.91
N ILE A 207 -10.34 34.49 3.42
CA ILE A 207 -11.39 34.44 2.40
C ILE A 207 -12.72 34.96 2.96
N GLU A 208 -13.07 34.61 4.20
CA GLU A 208 -14.32 35.08 4.83
C GLU A 208 -14.32 36.60 5.05
N ASN A 209 -13.14 37.20 5.24
CA ASN A 209 -13.00 38.65 5.39
C ASN A 209 -13.00 39.43 4.05
N GLU A 210 -12.97 38.76 2.89
CA GLU A 210 -13.05 39.42 1.58
C GLU A 210 -14.51 39.68 1.17
N PRO A 211 -14.95 40.96 1.07
CA PRO A 211 -16.34 41.28 0.75
C PRO A 211 -16.76 40.86 -0.67
N ASP A 212 -15.86 40.91 -1.65
CA ASP A 212 -16.18 40.63 -3.06
C ASP A 212 -16.31 39.11 -3.31
N PRO A 213 -17.52 38.61 -3.67
CA PRO A 213 -17.71 37.19 -3.96
C PRO A 213 -16.88 36.68 -5.15
N ALA A 214 -16.56 37.53 -6.13
CA ALA A 214 -15.70 37.15 -7.24
C ALA A 214 -14.26 36.96 -6.78
N LYS A 215 -13.73 37.85 -5.94
CA LYS A 215 -12.39 37.70 -5.36
C LYS A 215 -12.29 36.48 -4.46
N ARG A 216 -13.32 36.20 -3.63
CA ARG A 216 -13.37 34.98 -2.80
C ARG A 216 -13.19 33.71 -3.64
N ARG A 217 -13.86 33.61 -4.80
CA ARG A 217 -13.69 32.47 -5.72
C ARG A 217 -12.26 32.36 -6.27
N VAL A 218 -11.65 33.48 -6.64
CA VAL A 218 -10.24 33.50 -7.10
C VAL A 218 -9.28 33.11 -5.97
N MET A 219 -9.51 33.57 -4.75
CA MET A 219 -8.70 33.21 -3.57
C MET A 219 -8.80 31.71 -3.28
N ARG A 220 -10.01 31.14 -3.28
CA ARG A 220 -10.22 29.69 -3.16
C ARG A 220 -9.52 28.89 -4.24
N ALA A 221 -9.44 29.38 -5.48
CA ALA A 221 -8.77 28.67 -6.55
C ALA A 221 -7.23 28.63 -6.42
N LYS A 222 -6.63 29.50 -5.59
CA LYS A 222 -5.16 29.61 -5.42
C LYS A 222 -4.59 28.73 -4.31
N ILE A 223 -5.43 28.30 -3.38
CA ILE A 223 -5.01 27.58 -2.17
C ILE A 223 -5.33 26.08 -2.30
N TYR A 224 -6.17 25.70 -3.27
CA TYR A 224 -6.34 24.31 -3.70
C TYR A 224 -5.09 23.81 -4.43
#